data_AF-A0AA38I703-F1
#
_entry.id   AF-A0AA38I703-F1
#
_cell.length_a   1.000
_cell.length_b   1.000
_cell.length_c   1.000
_cell.angle_alpha   90.00
_cell.angle_beta   90.00
_cell.angle_gamma   90.00
#
_symmetry.space_group_name_H-M   'P 1'
#
loop_
_entity.id
_entity.type
_entity.pdbx_description
1 polymer ?
#
loop_
_entity_poly.entity_id
_entity_poly.type
_entity_poly.pdbx_seq_one_letter_code
_entity_poly.pdbx_strand_id
1 'polypeptide(L)' 'MQFLKDAPDDRYLLHKVVVVMGLFGGLRRDEMVKLTVDDIEDKGCVIIVKIKKTKTGEAKSFTIVEEKKLVL' A
#
# COMPACT_ATOMS: atom_id res chain seq x y z
N MET A 1 5.31 3.67 -13.18
CA MET A 1 4.17 2.74 -13.39
C MET A 1 4.53 1.49 -14.18
N GLN A 2 5.46 1.54 -15.16
CA GLN A 2 5.83 0.36 -15.97
C GLN A 2 6.19 -0.87 -15.14
N PHE A 3 7.02 -0.73 -14.11
CA PHE A 3 7.39 -1.84 -13.22
C PHE A 3 6.18 -2.53 -12.58
N LEU A 4 5.19 -1.77 -12.10
CA LEU A 4 4.00 -2.34 -11.48
C LEU A 4 3.15 -3.14 -12.48
N LYS A 5 3.12 -2.71 -13.74
CA LYS A 5 2.32 -3.33 -14.81
C LYS A 5 3.01 -4.55 -15.43
N ASP A 6 4.31 -4.46 -15.68
CA ASP A 6 4.99 -5.40 -16.57
C ASP A 6 5.88 -6.41 -15.85
N ALA A 7 6.39 -6.06 -14.66
CA ALA A 7 7.26 -6.99 -13.94
C ALA A 7 6.46 -8.24 -13.54
N PRO A 8 7.02 -9.44 -13.63
CA PRO A 8 6.26 -10.66 -13.34
C PRO A 8 6.06 -10.83 -11.82
N ASP A 9 4.85 -11.18 -11.42
CA ASP A 9 4.46 -11.24 -9.99
C ASP A 9 5.14 -12.39 -9.25
N ASP A 10 5.37 -13.53 -9.91
CA ASP A 10 6.09 -14.68 -9.36
C ASP A 10 7.47 -14.32 -8.79
N ARG A 11 8.12 -13.29 -9.35
CA ARG A 11 9.43 -12.79 -8.90
C ARG A 11 9.36 -11.48 -8.12
N TYR A 12 8.42 -10.59 -8.45
CA TYR A 12 8.42 -9.21 -7.94
C TYR A 12 7.18 -8.80 -7.16
N LEU A 13 6.25 -9.71 -6.84
CA LEU A 13 5.02 -9.39 -6.12
C LEU A 13 5.27 -8.55 -4.86
N LEU A 14 6.19 -8.99 -3.99
CA LEU A 14 6.53 -8.24 -2.77
C LEU A 14 7.06 -6.84 -3.08
N HIS A 15 7.91 -6.70 -4.09
CA HIS A 15 8.47 -5.40 -4.46
C HIS A 15 7.39 -4.46 -4.99
N LYS A 16 6.43 -4.98 -5.76
CA LYS A 16 5.28 -4.21 -6.22
C LYS A 16 4.43 -3.73 -5.04
N VAL A 17 4.14 -4.61 -4.08
CA VAL A 17 3.41 -4.27 -2.85
C VAL A 17 4.14 -3.16 -2.08
N VAL A 18 5.45 -3.29 -1.88
CA VAL A 18 6.26 -2.27 -1.19
C VAL A 18 6.22 -0.93 -1.91
N VAL A 19 6.30 -0.93 -3.25
CA VAL A 19 6.20 0.31 -4.05
C VAL A 19 4.82 0.96 -3.87
N VAL A 20 3.73 0.20 -3.93
CA VAL A 20 2.37 0.72 -3.74
C VAL A 20 2.21 1.30 -2.33
N MET A 21 2.58 0.55 -1.30
CA MET A 21 2.48 1.00 0.09
C MET A 21 3.34 2.25 0.35
N GLY A 22 4.56 2.29 -0.21
CA GLY A 22 5.48 3.41 -0.02
C GLY A 22 5.03 4.66 -0.75
N LEU A 23 4.60 4.51 -2.00
CA LEU A 23 4.20 5.63 -2.86
C LEU A 23 2.88 6.27 -2.39
N PHE A 24 1.86 5.46 -2.12
CA PHE A 24 0.53 5.98 -1.73
C PHE A 24 0.43 6.28 -0.23
N GLY A 25 1.11 5.51 0.62
CA GLY A 25 1.08 5.68 2.07
C GLY A 25 2.13 6.65 2.62
N GLY A 26 3.11 7.04 1.81
CA GLY A 26 4.27 7.84 2.26
C GLY A 26 4.95 7.21 3.47
N LEU A 27 5.09 5.88 3.47
CA LEU A 27 5.54 5.13 4.64
C LEU A 27 7.04 5.31 4.84
N ARG A 28 7.44 5.62 6.08
CA ARG A 28 8.84 5.55 6.49
C ARG A 28 9.29 4.09 6.51
N ARG A 29 10.60 3.85 6.43
CA ARG A 29 11.17 2.48 6.52
C ARG A 29 10.67 1.73 7.76
N ASP A 30 10.65 2.37 8.93
CA ASP A 30 10.18 1.76 10.18
C ASP A 30 8.66 1.44 10.16
N GLU A 31 7.85 2.28 9.50
CA GLU A 31 6.42 2.04 9.32
C GLU A 31 6.18 0.86 8.36
N MET A 32 6.95 0.79 7.27
CA MET A 32 6.86 -0.28 6.26
C MET A 32 7.22 -1.65 6.82
N VAL A 33 8.34 -1.76 7.55
CA VAL A 33 8.81 -3.06 8.09
C VAL A 33 7.96 -3.60 9.24
N LYS A 34 7.13 -2.75 9.85
CA LYS A 34 6.22 -3.13 10.94
C LYS A 34 4.78 -3.36 10.48
N LEU A 35 4.47 -3.08 9.22
CA LEU A 35 3.13 -3.27 8.68
C LEU A 35 2.79 -4.75 8.63
N THR A 36 1.66 -5.15 9.21
CA THR A 36 1.16 -6.54 9.15
C THR A 36 -0.13 -6.62 8.35
N VAL A 37 -0.56 -7.84 8.01
CA VAL A 37 -1.85 -8.06 7.34
C VAL A 37 -3.04 -7.62 8.20
N ASP A 38 -2.90 -7.65 9.53
CA ASP A 38 -3.94 -7.18 10.47
C ASP A 38 -4.15 -5.67 10.42
N ASP A 39 -3.18 -4.94 9.86
CA ASP A 39 -3.24 -3.50 9.66
C ASP A 39 -3.92 -3.11 8.34
N ILE A 40 -4.39 -4.10 7.57
CA ILE A 40 -5.02 -3.94 6.25
C ILE A 40 -6.48 -4.39 6.32
N GLU A 41 -7.40 -3.50 5.96
CA GLU A 41 -8.81 -3.86 5.70
C GLU A 41 -9.07 -3.90 4.19
N ASP A 42 -9.48 -5.06 3.70
CA ASP A 42 -9.93 -5.24 2.32
C ASP A 42 -11.47 -5.12 2.24
N LYS A 43 -11.94 -4.13 1.48
CA LYS A 43 -13.36 -3.91 1.18
C LYS A 43 -13.69 -4.16 -0.29
N GLY A 44 -12.86 -4.95 -0.99
CA GLY A 44 -12.98 -5.31 -2.40
C GLY A 44 -12.42 -4.22 -3.31
N CYS A 45 -13.21 -3.16 -3.55
CA CYS A 45 -12.78 -2.06 -4.43
C CYS A 45 -11.88 -1.02 -3.74
N VAL A 46 -11.67 -1.20 -2.43
CA VAL A 46 -10.96 -0.28 -1.57
C VAL A 46 -10.17 -1.06 -0.54
N ILE A 47 -8.87 -0.78 -0.45
CA ILE A 47 -7.99 -1.26 0.62
C ILE A 47 -7.71 -0.10 1.56
N ILE A 48 -7.97 -0.29 2.85
CA ILE A 48 -7.66 0.68 3.90
C ILE A 48 -6.48 0.17 4.70
N VAL A 49 -5.43 0.97 4.81
CA VAL A 49 -4.21 0.62 5.55
C VAL A 49 -4.10 1.51 6.77
N LYS A 50 -3.92 0.91 7.95
CA LYS A 50 -3.85 1.58 9.25
C LYS A 50 -2.45 1.49 9.82
N ILE A 51 -1.74 2.61 9.85
CA ILE A 51 -0.39 2.69 10.40
C ILE A 51 -0.47 3.09 11.86
N LYS A 52 -0.01 2.17 12.73
CA LYS A 52 0.12 2.41 14.16
C LYS A 52 1.13 3.53 14.43
N LYS A 53 0.95 4.21 15.56
CA LYS A 53 1.85 5.26 16.04
C LYS A 53 3.28 4.71 16.16
N THR A 54 4.26 5.43 15.61
CA THR A 54 5.69 5.11 15.81
C THR A 54 6.27 6.03 16.89
N LYS A 55 7.54 5.84 17.26
CA LYS A 55 8.19 6.66 18.31
C LYS A 55 8.12 8.17 18.02
N THR A 56 8.16 8.56 16.74
CA THR A 56 8.21 9.96 16.30
C THR A 56 7.09 10.34 15.31
N GLY A 57 6.27 9.37 14.90
CA GLY A 57 5.19 9.57 13.93
C GLY A 57 3.82 9.32 14.54
N GLU A 58 2.85 10.17 14.18
CA GLU A 58 1.46 9.97 14.54
C GLU A 58 0.85 8.76 13.80
N ALA A 59 -0.20 8.19 14.38
CA ALA A 59 -0.97 7.17 13.69
C ALA A 59 -1.63 7.80 12.46
N LYS A 60 -1.62 7.07 11.34
CA LYS A 60 -2.23 7.53 10.09
C LYS A 60 -2.91 6.38 9.38
N SER A 61 -3.87 6.71 8.52
CA SER A 61 -4.49 5.75 7.62
C SER A 61 -4.49 6.30 6.21
N PHE A 62 -4.35 5.42 5.23
CA PHE A 62 -4.50 5.77 3.84
C PHE A 62 -5.30 4.71 3.11
N THR A 63 -5.78 5.07 1.93
CA THR A 63 -6.67 4.23 1.13
C THR A 63 -6.08 4.03 -0.24
N ILE A 64 -6.09 2.79 -0.72
CA ILE A 64 -5.77 2.44 -2.10
C ILE A 64 -7.09 2.03 -2.74
N VAL A 65 -7.48 2.73 -3.80
CA VAL A 65 -8.72 2.47 -4.53
C VAL A 65 -8.38 1.89 -5.90
N GLU A 66 -9.25 1.03 -6.40
CA GLU A 66 -9.17 0.57 -7.77
C GLU A 66 -9.32 1.76 -8.74
N GLU A 67 -8.56 1.73 -9.83
CA GLU A 67 -8.68 2.72 -10.90
C GLU A 67 -10.02 2.52 -11.62
N LYS A 68 -11.03 3.32 -11.27
CA LYS A 68 -12.27 3.39 -12.04
C LYS A 68 -12.00 4.13 -13.35
N LYS A 69 -12.02 3.41 -14.48
CA LYS A 69 -12.19 4.06 -15.79
C LYS A 69 -13.53 4.78 -15.79
N LEU A 70 -13.50 6.11 -15.83
CA LEU A 70 -14.65 6.90 -16.22
C LEU A 70 -14.89 6.63 -17.70
N VAL A 71 -15.94 5.87 -18.01
CA VAL A 71 -16.47 5.79 -19.37
C VAL A 71 -17.31 7.04 -19.56
N LEU A 72 -16.75 8.03 -20.25
CA LEU A 72 -17.47 9.21 -20.75
C LEU A 72 -18.09 8.87 -22.11
#